data_AF-A0A660QYV4-F1
#
_entry.id   AF-A0A660QYV4-F1
#
_cell.length_a   1.000
_cell.length_b   1.000
_cell.length_c   1.000
_cell.angle_alpha   90.00
_cell.angle_beta   90.00
_cell.angle_gamma   90.00
#
_symmetry.space_group_name_H-M   'P 1'
#
loop_
_entity.id
_entity.type
_entity.pdbx_description
1 polymer ?
#
loop_
_entity_poly.entity_id
_entity_poly.type
_entity_poly.pdbx_seq_one_letter_code
_entity_poly.pdbx_strand_id
1 'polypeptide(L)'
;MKVKKRTIGAIAVVAMAVALAGSVYADDGGVFLGNANPADNLWMTDGNWQFGLPTPAVTAYVTETWTSSINGPIIQSGDAAVAGNVTIGLQGWTVNPGNLAPMTMNGGTLDVAGAISIGQNGETVVDEVPGILYLNGGTLTTGAHLIIGQGSSGTVDQSGGIANVDTLGIDWFGVLEADEIGTYNLRGGELNVGVGGFHMWTHGLVDIEAGVMTIMGDIDGTIGAHIAANKILGYGGSETVLHDFNITTPGKTTVWAIPEPATLGLLGMGSLGLLAMRRFRI
;
A
#
# COMPACT_ATOMS: atom_id res chain seq x y z
N MET A 1 16.69 -39.24 -83.25
CA MET A 1 15.62 -38.76 -82.34
C MET A 1 16.23 -38.59 -80.94
N LYS A 2 16.60 -37.36 -80.54
CA LYS A 2 17.29 -37.09 -79.27
C LYS A 2 16.25 -36.74 -78.20
N VAL A 3 16.11 -37.59 -77.19
CA VAL A 3 15.17 -37.40 -76.07
C VAL A 3 15.73 -36.35 -75.11
N LYS A 4 14.96 -35.28 -74.89
CA LYS A 4 15.26 -34.15 -74.02
C LYS A 4 14.99 -34.56 -72.56
N LYS A 5 16.04 -34.81 -71.75
CA LYS A 5 15.89 -35.02 -70.30
C LYS A 5 15.46 -33.70 -69.65
N ARG A 6 14.25 -33.65 -69.08
CA ARG A 6 13.79 -32.56 -68.24
C ARG A 6 14.15 -32.89 -66.79
N THR A 7 15.05 -32.11 -66.21
CA THR A 7 15.36 -32.16 -64.78
C THR A 7 14.20 -31.52 -64.03
N ILE A 8 13.45 -32.33 -63.28
CA ILE A 8 12.37 -31.91 -62.39
C ILE A 8 13.02 -31.32 -61.16
N GLY A 9 12.81 -30.02 -60.90
CA GLY A 9 13.26 -29.35 -59.69
C GLY A 9 12.52 -29.92 -58.48
N ALA A 10 13.27 -30.41 -57.49
CA ALA A 10 12.72 -30.80 -56.20
C ALA A 10 12.34 -29.54 -55.42
N ILE A 11 11.04 -29.31 -55.25
CA ILE A 11 10.52 -28.30 -54.33
C ILE A 11 10.52 -28.94 -52.94
N ALA A 12 11.47 -28.53 -52.11
CA ALA A 12 11.48 -28.87 -50.69
C ALA A 12 10.41 -28.02 -49.98
N VAL A 13 9.29 -28.64 -49.61
CA VAL A 13 8.29 -28.03 -48.74
C VAL A 13 8.81 -28.16 -47.31
N VAL A 14 9.38 -27.09 -46.77
CA VAL A 14 9.72 -26.99 -45.35
C VAL A 14 8.41 -26.73 -44.61
N ALA A 15 7.82 -27.79 -44.04
CA ALA A 15 6.70 -27.67 -43.12
C ALA A 15 7.22 -27.07 -41.80
N MET A 16 7.04 -25.76 -41.65
CA MET A 16 7.28 -25.06 -40.39
C MET A 16 6.14 -25.41 -39.44
N ALA A 17 6.36 -26.42 -38.59
CA ALA A 17 5.47 -26.71 -37.48
C ALA A 17 5.63 -25.59 -36.44
N VAL A 18 4.76 -24.58 -36.53
CA VAL A 18 4.56 -23.62 -35.45
C VAL A 18 3.85 -24.36 -34.33
N ALA A 19 4.62 -24.87 -33.37
CA ALA A 19 4.08 -25.24 -32.08
C ALA A 19 3.63 -23.95 -31.39
N LEU A 20 2.38 -23.55 -31.60
CA LEU A 20 1.68 -22.68 -30.66
C LEU A 20 1.51 -23.50 -29.38
N ALA A 21 2.54 -23.50 -28.54
CA ALA A 21 2.36 -23.69 -27.11
C ALA A 21 1.59 -22.47 -26.63
N GLY A 22 0.27 -22.50 -26.79
CA GLY A 22 -0.61 -21.60 -26.05
C GLY A 22 -0.44 -21.98 -24.58
N SER A 23 0.33 -21.19 -23.85
CA SER A 23 0.30 -21.21 -22.40
C SER A 23 -1.14 -20.87 -22.02
N VAL A 24 -1.91 -21.88 -21.63
CA VAL A 24 -3.20 -21.69 -20.98
C VAL A 24 -2.84 -21.16 -19.59
N TYR A 25 -2.62 -19.85 -19.48
CA TYR A 25 -2.65 -19.21 -18.18
C TYR A 25 -4.12 -19.22 -17.78
N ALA A 26 -4.47 -20.06 -16.82
CA ALA A 26 -5.61 -19.74 -15.98
C ALA A 26 -5.33 -18.35 -15.41
N ASP A 27 -6.35 -17.49 -15.41
CA ASP A 27 -6.33 -16.11 -14.92
C ASP A 27 -6.24 -16.12 -13.37
N ASP A 28 -5.31 -16.92 -12.84
CA ASP A 28 -5.14 -17.19 -11.44
C ASP A 28 -4.16 -16.15 -10.91
N GLY A 29 -4.67 -15.29 -10.01
CA GLY A 29 -3.88 -14.23 -9.39
C GLY A 29 -2.57 -14.73 -8.81
N GLY A 30 -1.49 -13.95 -8.95
CA GLY A 30 -0.17 -14.29 -8.42
C GLY A 30 -0.19 -14.35 -6.90
N VAL A 31 -0.18 -15.54 -6.34
CA VAL A 31 -0.07 -15.74 -4.88
C VAL A 31 1.39 -15.69 -4.49
N PHE A 32 1.75 -14.78 -3.57
CA PHE A 32 3.08 -14.74 -3.00
C PHE A 32 3.26 -15.92 -2.06
N LEU A 33 4.23 -16.79 -2.34
CA LEU A 33 4.50 -17.99 -1.55
C LEU A 33 5.48 -17.74 -0.40
N GLY A 34 6.44 -16.84 -0.60
CA GLY A 34 7.61 -16.67 0.26
C GLY A 34 8.53 -17.89 0.25
N ASN A 35 9.84 -17.71 0.43
CA ASN A 35 10.81 -18.82 0.56
C ASN A 35 10.96 -19.73 -0.68
N ALA A 36 10.88 -19.19 -1.89
CA ALA A 36 11.18 -19.97 -3.10
C ALA A 36 12.70 -20.24 -3.26
N ASN A 37 13.15 -20.72 -4.41
CA ASN A 37 14.57 -20.81 -4.72
C ASN A 37 14.93 -19.74 -5.76
N PRO A 38 15.79 -18.75 -5.45
CA PRO A 38 16.50 -18.53 -4.19
C PRO A 38 15.56 -18.17 -3.03
N ALA A 39 15.94 -18.56 -1.81
CA ALA A 39 15.17 -18.27 -0.60
C ALA A 39 15.31 -16.79 -0.23
N ASP A 40 14.53 -15.96 -0.90
CA ASP A 40 14.36 -14.55 -0.62
C ASP A 40 12.87 -14.20 -0.56
N ASN A 41 12.57 -12.92 -0.31
CA ASN A 41 11.22 -12.39 -0.35
C ASN A 41 11.13 -11.19 -1.32
N LEU A 42 11.98 -11.15 -2.34
CA LEU A 42 11.98 -10.04 -3.29
C LEU A 42 10.78 -10.16 -4.22
N TRP A 43 10.10 -9.05 -4.48
CA TRP A 43 8.98 -8.99 -5.43
C TRP A 43 9.42 -9.48 -6.82
N MET A 44 10.63 -9.10 -7.23
CA MET A 44 11.14 -9.39 -8.58
C MET A 44 11.69 -10.81 -8.76
N THR A 45 11.69 -11.64 -7.72
CA THR A 45 12.08 -13.06 -7.82
C THR A 45 10.87 -13.88 -8.25
N ASP A 46 10.84 -14.28 -9.52
CA ASP A 46 9.74 -15.06 -10.13
C ASP A 46 9.33 -16.29 -9.31
N GLY A 47 10.32 -16.99 -8.74
CA GLY A 47 10.07 -18.17 -7.91
C GLY A 47 9.20 -17.89 -6.68
N ASN A 48 9.18 -16.66 -6.15
CA ASN A 48 8.37 -16.31 -4.98
C ASN A 48 6.87 -16.25 -5.27
N TRP A 49 6.47 -16.34 -6.53
CA TRP A 49 5.09 -16.27 -6.97
C TRP A 49 4.64 -17.60 -7.55
N GLN A 50 3.49 -18.08 -7.09
CA GLN A 50 2.96 -19.38 -7.51
C GLN A 50 2.77 -19.50 -9.04
N PHE A 51 2.46 -18.38 -9.69
CA PHE A 51 2.14 -18.32 -11.12
C PHE A 51 3.10 -17.39 -11.89
N GLY A 52 4.29 -17.17 -11.33
CA GLY A 52 5.27 -16.22 -11.84
C GLY A 52 4.96 -14.77 -11.46
N LEU A 53 5.83 -13.86 -11.88
CA LEU A 53 5.75 -12.44 -11.52
C LEU A 53 4.37 -11.83 -11.87
N PRO A 54 3.77 -11.04 -10.96
CA PRO A 54 2.56 -10.29 -11.27
C PRO A 54 2.75 -9.39 -12.49
N THR A 55 1.68 -9.26 -13.28
CA THR A 55 1.61 -8.38 -14.45
C THR A 55 0.49 -7.36 -14.25
N PRO A 56 0.39 -6.29 -15.07
CA PRO A 56 -0.70 -5.31 -14.98
C PRO A 56 -2.11 -5.88 -15.18
N ALA A 57 -2.26 -7.14 -15.57
CA ALA A 57 -3.56 -7.81 -15.71
C ALA A 57 -3.90 -8.71 -14.51
N VAL A 58 -2.95 -8.98 -13.62
CA VAL A 58 -3.05 -10.04 -12.61
C VAL A 58 -3.10 -9.44 -11.21
N THR A 59 -4.02 -9.92 -10.37
CA THR A 59 -4.03 -9.58 -8.95
C THR A 59 -2.90 -10.27 -8.22
N ALA A 60 -2.06 -9.50 -7.51
CA ALA A 60 -1.06 -10.03 -6.59
C ALA A 60 -1.68 -10.22 -5.20
N TYR A 61 -1.70 -11.46 -4.72
CA TYR A 61 -2.18 -11.81 -3.39
C TYR A 61 -1.01 -11.96 -2.44
N VAL A 62 -0.94 -11.07 -1.45
CA VAL A 62 -0.03 -11.15 -0.31
C VAL A 62 -0.84 -11.68 0.88
N THR A 63 -0.83 -13.00 1.02
CA THR A 63 -1.47 -13.69 2.13
C THR A 63 -0.40 -14.32 3.00
N GLU A 64 -0.77 -14.69 4.23
CA GLU A 64 0.05 -15.64 4.97
C GLU A 64 0.00 -16.98 4.20
N THR A 65 1.14 -17.56 3.88
CA THR A 65 1.16 -18.91 3.30
C THR A 65 1.44 -19.95 4.35
N TRP A 66 1.29 -21.22 3.97
CA TRP A 66 1.41 -22.43 4.79
C TRP A 66 2.67 -22.56 5.65
N THR A 67 3.66 -21.68 5.48
CA THR A 67 4.89 -21.70 6.25
C THR A 67 4.89 -20.57 7.28
N SER A 68 5.02 -20.96 8.56
CA SER A 68 4.88 -20.13 9.76
C SER A 68 5.92 -19.00 9.94
N SER A 69 6.59 -18.56 8.87
CA SER A 69 7.62 -17.53 8.91
C SER A 69 7.71 -16.80 7.57
N ILE A 70 6.73 -15.98 7.24
CA ILE A 70 6.76 -15.20 6.01
C ILE A 70 6.87 -13.72 6.32
N ASN A 71 8.06 -13.20 6.06
CA ASN A 71 8.19 -11.82 5.62
C ASN A 71 7.60 -11.79 4.21
N GLY A 72 6.53 -11.05 3.96
CA GLY A 72 5.94 -10.97 2.62
C GLY A 72 6.82 -10.17 1.66
N PRO A 73 6.32 -9.85 0.45
CA PRO A 73 7.17 -9.37 -0.62
C PRO A 73 7.83 -8.03 -0.29
N ILE A 74 9.06 -7.88 -0.77
CA ILE A 74 9.90 -6.70 -0.60
C ILE A 74 10.24 -6.12 -1.97
N ILE A 75 9.91 -4.85 -2.16
CA ILE A 75 10.33 -4.04 -3.31
C ILE A 75 11.50 -3.17 -2.86
N GLN A 76 12.63 -3.28 -3.58
CA GLN A 76 13.88 -2.60 -3.28
C GLN A 76 14.13 -1.42 -4.22
N SER A 77 15.14 -0.61 -3.90
CA SER A 77 15.61 0.44 -4.80
C SER A 77 16.06 -0.14 -6.13
N GLY A 78 15.54 0.40 -7.23
CA GLY A 78 15.80 -0.06 -8.60
C GLY A 78 14.78 -1.05 -9.15
N ASP A 79 13.92 -1.62 -8.30
CA ASP A 79 12.83 -2.50 -8.75
C ASP A 79 11.73 -1.71 -9.45
N ALA A 80 11.10 -2.34 -10.44
CA ALA A 80 9.95 -1.82 -11.17
C ALA A 80 8.81 -2.85 -11.12
N ALA A 81 8.17 -2.93 -9.96
CA ALA A 81 7.06 -3.82 -9.70
C ALA A 81 5.76 -3.32 -10.37
N VAL A 82 4.95 -4.26 -10.86
CA VAL A 82 3.65 -3.98 -11.47
C VAL A 82 2.63 -5.03 -11.02
N ALA A 83 1.35 -4.66 -10.97
CA ALA A 83 0.25 -5.60 -10.76
C ALA A 83 -1.06 -5.04 -11.35
N GLY A 84 -2.03 -5.91 -11.61
CA GLY A 84 -3.40 -5.50 -11.92
C GLY A 84 -4.10 -4.97 -10.68
N ASN A 85 -4.09 -5.75 -9.60
CA ASN A 85 -4.49 -5.31 -8.26
C ASN A 85 -3.49 -5.87 -7.25
N VAL A 86 -3.49 -5.34 -6.03
CA VAL A 86 -2.74 -5.94 -4.92
C VAL A 86 -3.68 -6.12 -3.74
N THR A 87 -3.74 -7.32 -3.18
CA THR A 87 -4.49 -7.59 -1.95
C THR A 87 -3.52 -8.05 -0.87
N ILE A 88 -3.50 -7.35 0.26
CA ILE A 88 -2.63 -7.64 1.41
C ILE A 88 -3.52 -8.04 2.59
N GLY A 89 -3.41 -9.28 3.04
CA GLY A 89 -4.29 -9.82 4.07
C GLY A 89 -5.70 -10.06 3.56
N LEU A 90 -5.90 -11.15 2.80
CA LEU A 90 -7.21 -11.61 2.32
C LEU A 90 -7.74 -12.71 3.23
N GLN A 91 -8.89 -12.48 3.86
CA GLN A 91 -9.58 -13.49 4.66
C GLN A 91 -10.07 -14.68 3.79
N GLY A 92 -10.06 -15.88 4.39
CA GLY A 92 -10.49 -17.12 3.74
C GLY A 92 -9.41 -17.81 2.89
N TRP A 93 -8.25 -17.17 2.72
CA TRP A 93 -7.08 -17.74 2.04
C TRP A 93 -5.94 -18.08 3.01
N THR A 94 -6.19 -17.88 4.30
CA THR A 94 -5.18 -18.04 5.35
C THR A 94 -5.35 -19.36 6.07
N VAL A 95 -4.22 -19.90 6.49
CA VAL A 95 -4.10 -21.21 7.14
C VAL A 95 -3.90 -21.10 8.64
N ASN A 96 -3.43 -19.95 9.13
CA ASN A 96 -3.31 -19.63 10.55
C ASN A 96 -3.99 -18.27 10.84
N PRO A 97 -5.24 -18.30 11.29
CA PRO A 97 -5.97 -17.11 11.71
C PRO A 97 -5.16 -16.21 12.66
N GLY A 98 -5.22 -14.89 12.47
CA GLY A 98 -4.55 -13.90 13.32
C GLY A 98 -3.10 -13.58 12.95
N ASN A 99 -2.53 -14.21 11.92
CA ASN A 99 -1.22 -13.82 11.42
C ASN A 99 -1.30 -12.62 10.47
N LEU A 100 -0.36 -11.70 10.65
CA LEU A 100 -0.22 -10.49 9.83
C LEU A 100 0.35 -10.85 8.45
N ALA A 101 -0.21 -10.28 7.39
CA ALA A 101 0.33 -10.35 6.04
C ALA A 101 1.08 -9.04 5.71
N PRO A 102 2.42 -9.00 5.79
CA PRO A 102 3.18 -7.78 5.52
C PRO A 102 3.63 -7.68 4.06
N MET A 103 3.69 -6.46 3.54
CA MET A 103 4.41 -6.12 2.31
C MET A 103 5.30 -4.91 2.59
N THR A 104 6.50 -4.88 2.02
CA THR A 104 7.48 -3.80 2.29
C THR A 104 7.99 -3.18 0.99
N MET A 105 7.98 -1.85 0.93
CA MET A 105 8.61 -1.05 -0.12
C MET A 105 9.74 -0.21 0.48
N ASN A 106 10.99 -0.61 0.23
CA ASN A 106 12.17 0.14 0.65
C ASN A 106 12.68 1.12 -0.43
N GLY A 107 12.10 1.08 -1.63
CA GLY A 107 12.50 1.87 -2.78
C GLY A 107 11.75 1.43 -4.04
N GLY A 108 12.29 1.81 -5.21
CA GLY A 108 11.76 1.37 -6.51
C GLY A 108 10.41 1.98 -6.86
N THR A 109 9.68 1.32 -7.74
CA THR A 109 8.32 1.69 -8.12
C THR A 109 7.38 0.50 -8.01
N LEU A 110 6.14 0.73 -7.55
CA LEU A 110 5.01 -0.18 -7.68
C LEU A 110 3.90 0.54 -8.45
N ASP A 111 3.57 0.05 -9.64
CA ASP A 111 2.45 0.55 -10.45
C ASP A 111 1.32 -0.48 -10.49
N VAL A 112 0.19 -0.14 -9.88
CA VAL A 112 -0.99 -1.01 -9.78
C VAL A 112 -2.08 -0.47 -10.69
N ALA A 113 -2.44 -1.21 -11.73
CA ALA A 113 -3.40 -0.74 -12.74
C ALA A 113 -4.79 -0.46 -12.17
N GLY A 114 -5.20 -1.22 -11.14
CA GLY A 114 -6.46 -1.13 -10.45
C GLY A 114 -6.27 -0.67 -9.00
N ALA A 115 -6.71 -1.50 -8.07
CA ALA A 115 -6.76 -1.17 -6.65
C ALA A 115 -5.72 -1.92 -5.81
N ILE A 116 -5.34 -1.31 -4.69
CA ILE A 116 -4.71 -1.97 -3.56
C ILE A 116 -5.75 -2.08 -2.45
N SER A 117 -5.98 -3.29 -1.95
CA SER A 117 -6.83 -3.56 -0.79
C SER A 117 -6.02 -4.18 0.34
N ILE A 118 -6.13 -3.62 1.55
CA ILE A 118 -5.36 -4.04 2.72
C ILE A 118 -6.32 -4.40 3.85
N GLY A 119 -6.21 -5.61 4.39
CA GLY A 119 -7.16 -6.15 5.36
C GLY A 119 -8.52 -6.35 4.70
N GLN A 120 -8.60 -7.23 3.71
CA GLN A 120 -9.81 -7.47 2.94
C GLN A 120 -10.54 -8.73 3.44
N ASN A 121 -11.84 -8.60 3.72
CA ASN A 121 -12.74 -9.71 3.99
C ASN A 121 -12.98 -10.53 2.71
N GLY A 122 -12.81 -11.85 2.82
CA GLY A 122 -13.35 -12.80 1.86
C GLY A 122 -14.67 -13.33 2.41
N GLU A 123 -15.65 -13.63 1.55
CA GLU A 123 -17.10 -13.84 1.80
C GLU A 123 -17.58 -14.60 3.07
N THR A 124 -16.70 -15.19 3.89
CA THR A 124 -17.00 -15.89 5.15
C THR A 124 -16.15 -15.38 6.32
N VAL A 125 -16.82 -14.73 7.27
CA VAL A 125 -16.28 -14.12 8.51
C VAL A 125 -15.95 -15.21 9.54
N VAL A 126 -14.82 -15.90 9.41
CA VAL A 126 -14.39 -16.83 10.47
C VAL A 126 -13.01 -16.53 11.03
N ASP A 127 -12.14 -15.85 10.29
CA ASP A 127 -10.75 -15.65 10.71
C ASP A 127 -10.16 -14.37 10.12
N GLU A 128 -9.87 -13.37 10.95
CA GLU A 128 -9.27 -12.11 10.48
C GLU A 128 -7.82 -12.34 10.02
N VAL A 129 -7.45 -11.64 8.94
CA VAL A 129 -6.10 -11.67 8.38
C VAL A 129 -5.65 -10.23 8.20
N PRO A 130 -5.04 -9.63 9.24
CA PRO A 130 -4.64 -8.24 9.15
C PRO A 130 -3.60 -8.07 8.05
N GLY A 131 -3.75 -7.01 7.25
CA GLY A 131 -2.78 -6.64 6.22
C GLY A 131 -1.96 -5.43 6.67
N ILE A 132 -0.67 -5.42 6.36
CA ILE A 132 0.16 -4.22 6.53
C ILE A 132 1.04 -3.94 5.31
N LEU A 133 1.06 -2.68 4.88
CA LEU A 133 2.01 -2.17 3.90
C LEU A 133 2.98 -1.21 4.58
N TYR A 134 4.27 -1.53 4.55
CA TYR A 134 5.35 -0.62 4.95
C TYR A 134 5.88 0.12 3.72
N LEU A 135 5.59 1.42 3.62
CA LEU A 135 6.13 2.30 2.57
C LEU A 135 7.28 3.13 3.13
N ASN A 136 8.48 2.56 3.11
CA ASN A 136 9.70 3.19 3.61
C ASN A 136 10.38 4.09 2.57
N GLY A 137 10.13 3.84 1.29
CA GLY A 137 10.69 4.60 0.18
C GLY A 137 10.11 4.21 -1.17
N GLY A 138 10.54 4.88 -2.24
CA GLY A 138 10.09 4.60 -3.60
C GLY A 138 8.80 5.34 -3.98
N THR A 139 8.14 4.86 -5.04
CA THR A 139 6.88 5.42 -5.53
C THR A 139 5.84 4.32 -5.71
N LEU A 140 4.73 4.43 -5.00
CA LEU A 140 3.54 3.62 -5.19
C LEU A 140 2.53 4.41 -6.01
N THR A 141 1.97 3.82 -7.05
CA THR A 141 0.89 4.41 -7.86
C THR A 141 -0.26 3.43 -8.00
N THR A 142 -1.49 3.89 -7.80
CA THR A 142 -2.69 3.11 -8.11
C THR A 142 -3.50 3.78 -9.22
N GLY A 143 -4.04 2.98 -10.13
CA GLY A 143 -4.94 3.43 -11.17
C GLY A 143 -6.38 3.67 -10.68
N ALA A 144 -6.75 3.11 -9.52
CA ALA A 144 -8.06 3.29 -8.91
C ALA A 144 -7.97 3.62 -7.41
N HIS A 145 -7.95 2.62 -6.53
CA HIS A 145 -8.16 2.85 -5.09
C HIS A 145 -6.98 2.33 -4.27
N LEU A 146 -6.67 3.01 -3.16
CA LEU A 146 -6.02 2.41 -2.00
C LEU A 146 -7.08 2.28 -0.92
N ILE A 147 -7.48 1.05 -0.63
CA ILE A 147 -8.47 0.72 0.38
C ILE A 147 -7.78 0.04 1.56
N ILE A 148 -8.03 0.57 2.76
CA ILE A 148 -7.43 0.09 4.00
C ILE A 148 -8.56 -0.25 4.95
N GLY A 149 -8.59 -1.48 5.45
CA GLY A 149 -9.62 -1.94 6.35
C GLY A 149 -10.91 -2.33 5.63
N GLN A 150 -10.86 -3.21 4.63
CA GLN A 150 -12.03 -3.63 3.85
C GLN A 150 -12.65 -4.90 4.45
N GLY A 151 -13.11 -4.82 5.70
CA GLY A 151 -13.70 -5.95 6.40
C GLY A 151 -12.68 -6.88 7.10
N SER A 152 -11.46 -6.40 7.30
CA SER A 152 -10.49 -6.90 8.29
C SER A 152 -9.56 -5.73 8.63
N SER A 153 -8.74 -5.84 9.67
CA SER A 153 -7.81 -4.76 10.03
C SER A 153 -6.75 -4.54 8.93
N GLY A 154 -6.60 -3.30 8.48
CA GLY A 154 -5.63 -2.92 7.46
C GLY A 154 -4.76 -1.78 7.94
N THR A 155 -3.46 -1.81 7.63
CA THR A 155 -2.55 -0.72 7.99
C THR A 155 -1.64 -0.34 6.83
N VAL A 156 -1.47 0.96 6.61
CA VAL A 156 -0.34 1.52 5.87
C VAL A 156 0.55 2.25 6.86
N ASP A 157 1.84 1.93 6.85
CA ASP A 157 2.86 2.61 7.64
C ASP A 157 3.87 3.24 6.66
N GLN A 158 3.70 4.53 6.40
CA GLN A 158 4.51 5.28 5.46
C GLN A 158 5.55 6.11 6.21
N SER A 159 6.80 5.64 6.24
CA SER A 159 7.94 6.38 6.82
C SER A 159 8.70 7.20 5.78
N GLY A 160 8.43 7.01 4.49
CA GLY A 160 9.04 7.76 3.40
C GLY A 160 8.33 7.54 2.06
N GLY A 161 9.01 7.83 0.95
CA GLY A 161 8.48 7.61 -0.40
C GLY A 161 7.29 8.50 -0.77
N ILE A 162 6.68 8.16 -1.92
CA ILE A 162 5.52 8.87 -2.49
C ILE A 162 4.43 7.84 -2.79
N ALA A 163 3.23 8.05 -2.25
CA ALA A 163 2.03 7.31 -2.62
C ALA A 163 1.12 8.20 -3.48
N ASN A 164 0.89 7.80 -4.73
CA ASN A 164 -0.07 8.45 -5.63
C ASN A 164 -1.27 7.54 -5.79
N VAL A 165 -2.42 7.92 -5.25
CA VAL A 165 -3.63 7.12 -5.28
C VAL A 165 -4.76 7.94 -5.89
N ASP A 166 -5.59 7.37 -6.75
CA ASP A 166 -6.73 8.16 -7.27
C ASP A 166 -7.81 8.35 -6.20
N THR A 167 -8.17 7.28 -5.50
CA THR A 167 -9.04 7.31 -4.32
C THR A 167 -8.33 6.75 -3.10
N LEU A 168 -8.45 7.42 -1.95
CA LEU A 168 -8.08 6.86 -0.65
C LEU A 168 -9.34 6.50 0.14
N GLY A 169 -9.46 5.22 0.48
CA GLY A 169 -10.55 4.65 1.27
C GLY A 169 -10.04 4.07 2.57
N ILE A 170 -10.56 4.53 3.70
CA ILE A 170 -10.19 4.02 5.03
C ILE A 170 -11.44 3.52 5.75
N ASP A 171 -11.41 2.25 6.15
CA ASP A 171 -12.55 1.49 6.67
C ASP A 171 -13.69 1.37 5.62
N TRP A 172 -13.32 1.19 4.36
CA TRP A 172 -14.28 1.15 3.27
C TRP A 172 -15.12 -0.15 3.33
N PHE A 173 -16.45 0.01 3.35
CA PHE A 173 -17.51 -1.02 3.45
C PHE A 173 -17.95 -1.43 4.86
N GLY A 174 -17.35 -0.95 5.95
CA GLY A 174 -17.92 -0.93 7.31
C GLY A 174 -18.73 -2.17 7.73
N VAL A 175 -18.21 -3.37 7.44
CA VAL A 175 -19.01 -4.59 7.59
C VAL A 175 -18.96 -5.04 9.04
N LEU A 176 -20.07 -4.81 9.74
CA LEU A 176 -20.62 -5.55 10.88
C LEU A 176 -19.84 -5.60 12.22
N GLU A 177 -18.51 -5.48 12.26
CA GLU A 177 -17.76 -5.68 13.51
C GLU A 177 -17.01 -4.42 13.96
N ALA A 178 -17.00 -4.20 15.28
CA ALA A 178 -16.49 -2.97 15.90
C ALA A 178 -14.95 -2.87 15.92
N ASP A 179 -14.26 -3.95 15.54
CA ASP A 179 -12.83 -4.12 15.74
C ASP A 179 -12.03 -4.04 14.42
N GLU A 180 -12.70 -3.91 13.27
CA GLU A 180 -12.06 -3.73 11.97
C GLU A 180 -11.65 -2.28 11.78
N ILE A 181 -10.33 -2.02 11.77
CA ILE A 181 -9.78 -0.67 11.70
C ILE A 181 -8.90 -0.54 10.46
N GLY A 182 -9.28 0.37 9.56
CA GLY A 182 -8.37 0.90 8.55
C GLY A 182 -7.49 1.99 9.15
N THR A 183 -6.16 1.82 9.13
CA THR A 183 -5.22 2.81 9.67
C THR A 183 -4.21 3.26 8.62
N TYR A 184 -4.05 4.57 8.45
CA TYR A 184 -2.96 5.17 7.69
C TYR A 184 -2.04 5.95 8.61
N ASN A 185 -0.80 5.50 8.78
CA ASN A 185 0.23 6.21 9.53
C ASN A 185 1.17 6.92 8.54
N LEU A 186 1.07 8.25 8.46
CA LEU A 186 1.96 9.09 7.67
C LEU A 186 3.08 9.63 8.58
N ARG A 187 4.21 8.93 8.59
CA ARG A 187 5.42 9.25 9.37
C ARG A 187 6.53 9.90 8.54
N GLY A 188 6.27 10.12 7.24
CA GLY A 188 7.18 10.76 6.32
C GLY A 188 6.69 10.64 4.87
N GLY A 189 7.39 11.30 3.96
CA GLY A 189 7.07 11.25 2.53
C GLY A 189 5.84 12.07 2.12
N GLU A 190 5.27 11.70 0.98
CA GLU A 190 4.11 12.37 0.38
C GLU A 190 2.98 11.37 0.10
N LEU A 191 1.76 11.75 0.44
CA LEU A 191 0.54 11.05 0.06
C LEU A 191 -0.30 11.98 -0.83
N ASN A 192 -0.45 11.62 -2.09
CA ASN A 192 -1.19 12.37 -3.09
C ASN A 192 -2.48 11.62 -3.45
N VAL A 193 -3.63 12.19 -3.08
CA VAL A 193 -4.95 11.66 -3.39
C VAL A 193 -5.56 12.42 -4.58
N GLY A 194 -5.92 11.66 -5.62
CA GLY A 194 -6.43 12.13 -6.89
C GLY A 194 -7.90 12.54 -6.85
N VAL A 195 -8.52 12.49 -8.02
CA VAL A 195 -9.88 13.01 -8.24
C VAL A 195 -10.96 12.06 -7.73
N GLY A 196 -10.62 10.78 -7.53
CA GLY A 196 -11.48 9.83 -6.83
C GLY A 196 -11.73 10.19 -5.35
N GLY A 197 -10.81 10.96 -4.75
CA GLY A 197 -11.03 11.67 -3.50
C GLY A 197 -10.71 10.86 -2.23
N PHE A 198 -11.00 11.47 -1.09
CA PHE A 198 -10.74 10.93 0.25
C PHE A 198 -12.05 10.51 0.93
N HIS A 199 -12.11 9.25 1.35
CA HIS A 199 -13.28 8.66 2.00
C HIS A 199 -12.86 7.92 3.27
N MET A 200 -13.49 8.24 4.40
CA MET A 200 -13.19 7.62 5.68
C MET A 200 -14.47 7.33 6.45
N TRP A 201 -14.62 6.08 6.87
CA TRP A 201 -15.82 5.58 7.58
C TRP A 201 -15.65 5.58 9.09
N THR A 202 -16.47 4.80 9.79
CA THR A 202 -16.70 4.87 11.24
C THR A 202 -15.43 4.64 12.03
N HIS A 203 -14.64 3.62 11.66
CA HIS A 203 -13.46 3.18 12.39
C HIS A 203 -12.15 3.57 11.68
N GLY A 204 -12.22 4.28 10.56
CA GLY A 204 -11.03 4.75 9.86
C GLY A 204 -10.21 5.74 10.68
N LEU A 205 -8.89 5.55 10.65
CA LEU A 205 -7.91 6.38 11.34
C LEU A 205 -6.79 6.82 10.39
N VAL A 206 -6.44 8.09 10.45
CA VAL A 206 -5.21 8.65 9.88
C VAL A 206 -4.41 9.28 11.01
N ASP A 207 -3.15 8.92 11.14
CA ASP A 207 -2.21 9.58 12.05
C ASP A 207 -1.07 10.19 11.25
N ILE A 208 -0.80 11.48 11.46
CA ILE A 208 0.24 12.22 10.78
C ILE A 208 1.30 12.61 11.81
N GLU A 209 2.44 11.94 11.75
CA GLU A 209 3.64 12.27 12.54
C GLU A 209 4.63 13.10 11.72
N ALA A 210 4.63 12.95 10.40
CA ALA A 210 5.47 13.73 9.49
C ALA A 210 4.95 13.57 8.05
N GLY A 211 5.58 14.24 7.08
CA GLY A 211 5.13 14.20 5.69
C GLY A 211 3.92 15.10 5.44
N VAL A 212 3.37 14.99 4.22
CA VAL A 212 2.25 15.82 3.77
C VAL A 212 1.24 14.97 3.00
N MET A 213 -0.03 15.10 3.35
CA MET A 213 -1.15 14.57 2.58
C MET A 213 -1.76 15.70 1.74
N THR A 214 -1.91 15.46 0.43
CA THR A 214 -2.50 16.42 -0.50
C THR A 214 -3.63 15.78 -1.27
N ILE A 215 -4.80 16.42 -1.30
CA ILE A 215 -6.04 15.85 -1.84
C ILE A 215 -6.62 16.81 -2.87
N MET A 216 -6.98 16.30 -4.05
CA MET A 216 -7.58 17.12 -5.11
C MET A 216 -8.93 17.70 -4.69
N GLY A 217 -9.15 18.98 -4.96
CA GLY A 217 -10.40 19.68 -4.67
C GLY A 217 -10.45 20.35 -3.29
N ASP A 218 -11.57 21.01 -3.03
CA ASP A 218 -11.86 21.65 -1.74
C ASP A 218 -12.63 20.67 -0.85
N ILE A 219 -11.91 20.02 0.04
CA ILE A 219 -12.47 19.15 1.08
C ILE A 219 -12.06 19.60 2.48
N ASP A 220 -11.72 20.89 2.63
CA ASP A 220 -11.24 21.50 3.87
C ASP A 220 -12.21 21.21 5.03
N GLY A 221 -13.51 21.43 4.80
CA GLY A 221 -14.56 21.14 5.78
C GLY A 221 -14.67 19.66 6.18
N THR A 222 -14.42 18.73 5.24
CA THR A 222 -14.42 17.28 5.52
C THR A 222 -13.23 16.90 6.40
N ILE A 223 -12.04 17.43 6.09
CA ILE A 223 -10.83 17.21 6.89
C ILE A 223 -11.03 17.77 8.30
N GLY A 224 -11.50 19.01 8.43
CA GLY A 224 -11.78 19.62 9.73
C GLY A 224 -12.78 18.82 10.56
N ALA A 225 -13.81 18.25 9.94
CA ALA A 225 -14.78 17.40 10.62
C ALA A 225 -14.15 16.09 11.14
N HIS A 226 -13.25 15.47 10.38
CA HIS A 226 -12.55 14.26 10.82
C HIS A 226 -11.51 14.52 11.92
N ILE A 227 -10.82 15.66 11.88
CA ILE A 227 -9.95 16.11 12.97
C ILE A 227 -10.79 16.30 14.24
N ALA A 228 -11.93 16.99 14.16
CA ALA A 228 -12.83 17.20 15.31
C ALA A 228 -13.40 15.89 15.89
N ALA A 229 -13.50 14.85 15.06
CA ALA A 229 -13.94 13.51 15.45
C ALA A 229 -12.80 12.61 15.94
N ASN A 230 -11.58 13.11 16.10
CA ASN A 230 -10.37 12.33 16.45
C ASN A 230 -10.07 11.17 15.48
N LYS A 231 -10.37 11.37 14.18
CA LYS A 231 -10.06 10.39 13.12
C LYS A 231 -8.84 10.75 12.29
N ILE A 232 -8.49 12.04 12.26
CA ILE A 232 -7.20 12.50 11.74
C ILE A 232 -6.45 13.07 12.94
N LEU A 233 -5.36 12.42 13.31
CA LEU A 233 -4.54 12.74 14.46
C LEU A 233 -3.20 13.30 14.03
N GLY A 234 -2.61 14.13 14.89
CA GLY A 234 -1.20 14.48 14.81
C GLY A 234 -0.47 13.79 15.95
N TYR A 235 0.53 12.97 15.65
CA TYR A 235 1.35 12.27 16.63
C TYR A 235 0.54 11.49 17.67
N GLY A 236 -0.39 10.63 17.22
CA GLY A 236 -1.24 9.85 18.10
C GLY A 236 -2.27 10.69 18.88
N GLY A 237 -2.51 11.93 18.45
CA GLY A 237 -3.48 12.85 19.02
C GLY A 237 -2.92 13.82 20.06
N SER A 238 -1.60 13.85 20.25
CA SER A 238 -0.98 14.85 21.13
C SER A 238 -0.80 16.21 20.45
N GLU A 239 -0.88 16.28 19.12
CA GLU A 239 -0.48 17.45 18.34
C GLU A 239 -1.58 18.03 17.46
N THR A 240 -1.35 19.27 17.03
CA THR A 240 -2.26 19.97 16.13
C THR A 240 -2.07 19.51 14.69
N VAL A 241 -3.16 19.04 14.08
CA VAL A 241 -3.25 18.85 12.64
C VAL A 241 -3.67 20.17 11.99
N LEU A 242 -2.88 20.62 11.01
CA LEU A 242 -3.18 21.77 10.18
C LEU A 242 -3.68 21.32 8.82
N HIS A 243 -4.56 22.12 8.24
CA HIS A 243 -5.05 21.95 6.90
C HIS A 243 -5.34 23.31 6.27
N ASP A 244 -5.21 23.37 4.95
CA ASP A 244 -5.66 24.51 4.15
C ASP A 244 -6.14 24.05 2.78
N PHE A 245 -7.03 24.82 2.17
CA PHE A 245 -7.37 24.70 0.76
C PHE A 245 -6.77 25.84 -0.05
N ASN A 246 -6.08 25.49 -1.14
CA ASN A 246 -5.60 26.43 -2.15
C ASN A 246 -4.61 27.50 -1.63
N ILE A 247 -4.01 27.31 -0.45
CA ILE A 247 -2.95 28.19 0.07
C ILE A 247 -1.58 27.56 -0.15
N THR A 248 -1.34 26.37 0.42
CA THR A 248 -0.08 25.66 0.27
C THR A 248 0.05 25.03 -1.11
N THR A 249 -1.02 24.37 -1.57
CA THR A 249 -1.09 23.75 -2.88
C THR A 249 -2.31 24.24 -3.67
N PRO A 250 -2.13 25.01 -4.75
CA PRO A 250 -3.26 25.53 -5.53
C PRO A 250 -4.19 24.42 -6.06
N GLY A 251 -5.50 24.61 -5.86
CA GLY A 251 -6.55 23.69 -6.27
C GLY A 251 -6.69 22.41 -5.43
N LYS A 252 -5.99 22.31 -4.30
CA LYS A 252 -5.97 21.11 -3.45
C LYS A 252 -6.12 21.47 -1.97
N THR A 253 -6.64 20.54 -1.18
CA THR A 253 -6.53 20.56 0.27
C THR A 253 -5.22 19.90 0.68
N THR A 254 -4.42 20.58 1.51
CA THR A 254 -3.16 20.07 2.07
C THR A 254 -3.32 19.86 3.58
N VAL A 255 -2.85 18.74 4.11
CA VAL A 255 -2.98 18.34 5.52
C VAL A 255 -1.63 17.87 6.06
N TRP A 256 -1.24 18.38 7.23
CA TRP A 256 0.02 18.02 7.90
C TRP A 256 -0.08 18.21 9.41
N ALA A 257 0.86 17.65 10.16
CA ALA A 257 0.98 17.89 11.60
C ALA A 257 2.23 18.73 11.91
N ILE A 258 2.17 19.52 12.98
CA ILE A 258 3.34 20.21 13.54
C ILE A 258 3.59 19.62 14.92
N PRO A 259 4.81 19.10 15.21
CA PRO A 259 5.14 18.65 16.55
C PRO A 259 5.13 19.84 17.51
N GLU A 260 4.70 19.64 18.76
CA GLU A 260 4.75 20.68 19.77
C GLU A 260 6.20 21.13 19.80
N PRO A 261 6.46 22.43 19.65
CA PRO A 261 7.82 22.91 19.74
C PRO A 261 8.36 22.41 21.08
N ALA A 262 9.44 21.62 21.08
CA ALA A 262 10.14 21.21 22.29
C ALA A 262 10.45 22.41 23.22
N THR A 263 10.43 23.61 22.65
CA THR A 263 10.41 24.91 23.29
C THR A 263 9.35 25.09 24.39
N LEU A 264 8.13 24.54 24.28
CA LEU A 264 7.14 24.61 25.37
C LEU A 264 7.60 23.80 26.59
N GLY A 265 8.12 22.59 26.36
CA GLY A 265 8.78 21.80 27.40
C GLY A 265 9.99 22.52 28.01
N LEU A 266 10.80 23.16 27.18
CA LEU A 266 11.97 23.92 27.62
C LEU A 266 11.60 25.18 28.41
N LEU A 267 10.52 25.87 28.04
CA LEU A 267 9.98 27.02 28.77
C LEU A 267 9.43 26.59 30.14
N GLY A 268 8.75 25.45 30.22
CA GLY A 268 8.30 24.85 31.47
C GLY A 268 9.48 24.50 32.39
N MET A 269 10.51 23.82 31.88
CA MET A 269 11.69 23.48 32.68
C MET A 269 12.53 24.70 33.07
N GLY A 270 12.70 25.65 32.15
CA GLY A 270 13.44 26.89 32.40
C GLY A 270 12.77 27.76 33.47
N SER A 271 11.45 27.87 33.46
CA SER A 271 10.70 28.62 34.48
C SER A 271 10.73 27.94 35.85
N LEU A 272 10.67 26.60 35.92
CA LEU A 272 10.86 25.85 37.17
C LEU A 272 12.29 26.00 37.71
N GLY A 273 13.30 25.97 36.85
CA GLY A 273 14.69 26.22 37.23
C GLY A 273 14.88 27.62 37.83
N LEU A 274 14.26 28.65 37.23
CA LEU A 274 14.29 30.02 37.76
C LEU A 274 13.58 30.15 39.12
N LEU A 275 12.46 29.45 39.33
CA LEU A 275 11.78 29.41 40.62
C LEU A 275 12.59 28.69 41.70
N ALA A 276 13.22 27.56 41.36
CA ALA A 276 14.10 26.83 42.27
C ALA A 276 15.32 27.68 42.69
N MET A 277 15.95 28.38 41.75
CA MET A 277 17.07 29.28 42.04
C MET A 277 16.68 30.45 42.95
N ARG A 278 15.43 30.92 42.92
CA ARG A 278 14.95 31.98 43.81
C ARG A 278 14.83 31.54 45.27
N ARG A 279 14.65 30.23 45.53
CA ARG A 279 14.49 29.68 46.89
C ARG A 279 15.81 29.50 47.65
N PHE A 280 16.94 29.44 46.94
CA PHE A 280 18.28 29.26 47.53
C PHE A 280 19.05 30.57 47.79
N ARG A 281 18.41 31.73 47.64
CA ARG A 281 19.01 33.06 47.95
C ARG A 281 18.59 33.62 49.31
N ILE A 282 18.37 32.77 50.32
CA ILE A 282 18.11 33.19 51.71
C ILE A 282 19.28 32.74 52.58
#